data_AF-A0A645GNX4-F1
#
_entry.id   AF-A0A645GNX4-F1
#
_cell.length_a   1.000
_cell.length_b   1.000
_cell.length_c   1.000
_cell.angle_alpha   90.00
_cell.angle_beta   90.00
_cell.angle_gamma   90.00
#
_symmetry.space_group_name_H-M   'P 1'
#
loop_
_entity.id
_entity.type
_entity.pdbx_description
1 polymer ?
#
loop_
_entity_poly.entity_id
_entity_poly.type
_entity_poly.pdbx_seq_one_letter_code
_entity_poly.pdbx_strand_id
1 'polypeptide(L)'
;MNGVGENYYSDVEAVPFEIQLKEDGTPLSFTVDFGKSLETVMNHVLQELGQEGTESIKVEKYTITQNISKLGEVKKIDIPSGARSAINYEKEISLIESNSAKDKK
;
A
#
# COMPACT_ATOMS: atom_id res chain seq x y z
N MET A 1 -24.90 20.42 2.17
CA MET A 1 -23.80 19.95 1.32
C MET A 1 -24.10 18.48 1.03
N ASN A 2 -24.62 18.17 -0.16
CA ASN A 2 -24.91 16.79 -0.53
C ASN A 2 -23.57 16.07 -0.68
N GLY A 3 -23.33 15.09 0.18
CA GLY A 3 -22.18 14.21 0.06
C GLY A 3 -22.22 13.51 -1.29
N VAL A 4 -21.04 13.18 -1.80
CA VAL A 4 -20.82 12.38 -3.00
C VAL A 4 -21.82 11.21 -3.00
N GLY A 5 -22.88 11.31 -3.80
CA GLY A 5 -24.05 10.44 -3.67
C GLY A 5 -23.70 9.02 -4.09
N GLU A 6 -24.18 8.01 -3.34
CA GLU A 6 -24.04 6.60 -3.72
C GLU A 6 -24.47 6.33 -5.18
N ASN A 7 -25.39 7.16 -5.70
CA ASN A 7 -25.86 7.15 -7.08
C ASN A 7 -24.74 7.30 -8.12
N TYR A 8 -23.65 8.02 -7.84
CA TYR A 8 -22.54 8.14 -8.81
C TYR A 8 -21.88 6.80 -9.11
N TYR A 9 -21.87 5.91 -8.12
CA TYR A 9 -21.25 4.60 -8.19
C TYR A 9 -22.25 3.49 -8.49
N SER A 10 -23.54 3.83 -8.65
CA SER A 10 -24.53 2.88 -9.15
C SER A 10 -24.04 2.30 -10.48
N ASP A 11 -24.30 1.01 -10.71
CA ASP A 11 -23.97 0.31 -11.96
C ASP A 11 -22.49 0.39 -12.41
N VAL A 12 -21.57 0.81 -11.53
CA VAL A 12 -20.14 0.69 -11.78
C VAL A 12 -19.75 -0.78 -11.68
N GLU A 13 -19.40 -1.37 -12.83
CA GLU A 13 -18.96 -2.75 -12.91
C GLU A 13 -17.61 -2.97 -12.20
N ALA A 14 -17.32 -4.24 -11.90
CA ALA A 14 -16.04 -4.65 -11.34
C ALA A 14 -14.88 -4.22 -12.25
N VAL A 15 -13.87 -3.59 -11.67
CA VAL A 15 -12.70 -3.09 -12.41
C VAL A 15 -11.86 -4.28 -12.86
N PRO A 16 -11.64 -4.48 -14.17
CA PRO A 16 -10.80 -5.56 -14.67
C PRO A 16 -9.36 -5.39 -14.19
N PHE A 17 -8.76 -6.52 -13.80
CA PHE A 17 -7.44 -6.58 -13.20
C PHE A 17 -6.66 -7.74 -13.81
N GLU A 18 -5.45 -7.45 -14.27
CA GLU A 18 -4.55 -8.43 -14.88
C GLU A 18 -3.23 -8.48 -14.11
N ILE A 19 -2.77 -9.70 -13.80
CA ILE A 19 -1.46 -9.93 -13.18
C ILE A 19 -0.58 -10.67 -14.18
N GLN A 20 0.65 -10.21 -14.36
CA GLN A 20 1.69 -10.98 -15.02
C GLN A 20 2.51 -11.71 -13.96
N LEU A 21 2.67 -13.02 -14.15
CA LEU A 21 3.44 -13.90 -13.27
C LEU A 21 4.69 -14.42 -14.00
N LYS A 22 5.74 -14.71 -13.24
CA LYS A 22 6.84 -15.57 -13.70
C LYS A 22 6.38 -17.04 -13.76
N GLU A 23 7.21 -17.90 -14.36
CA GLU A 23 6.99 -19.35 -14.37
C GLU A 23 6.86 -19.96 -12.96
N ASP A 24 7.55 -19.38 -11.96
CA ASP A 24 7.50 -19.82 -10.56
C ASP A 24 6.26 -19.31 -9.79
N GLY A 25 5.36 -18.59 -10.46
CA GLY A 25 4.16 -17.98 -9.85
C GLY A 25 4.41 -16.64 -9.15
N THR A 26 5.64 -16.12 -9.14
CA THR A 26 5.93 -14.79 -8.56
C THR A 26 5.34 -13.68 -9.44
N PRO A 27 4.58 -12.72 -8.89
CA PRO A 27 4.04 -11.61 -9.65
C PRO A 27 5.14 -10.63 -10.10
N LEU A 28 5.10 -10.26 -11.38
CA LEU A 28 5.99 -9.31 -12.05
C LEU A 28 5.37 -7.92 -12.14
N SER A 29 4.09 -7.88 -12.47
CA SER A 29 3.36 -6.63 -12.63
C SER A 29 1.86 -6.88 -12.48
N PHE A 30 1.13 -5.82 -12.21
CA PHE A 30 -0.32 -5.83 -12.39
C PHE A 30 -0.76 -4.60 -13.15
N THR A 31 -1.85 -4.74 -13.89
CA THR A 31 -2.54 -3.66 -14.61
C THR A 31 -4.00 -3.65 -14.20
N VAL A 32 -4.53 -2.45 -13.95
CA VAL A 32 -5.92 -2.20 -13.60
C VAL A 32 -6.48 -1.22 -14.62
N ASP A 33 -7.63 -1.52 -15.23
CA ASP A 33 -8.27 -0.62 -16.20
C ASP A 33 -9.56 -0.03 -15.62
N PHE A 34 -9.52 1.27 -15.28
CA PHE A 34 -10.68 2.00 -14.78
C PHE A 34 -11.42 2.76 -15.89
N GLY A 35 -11.10 2.56 -17.17
CA GLY A 35 -11.71 3.33 -18.26
C GLY A 35 -13.24 3.31 -18.18
N LYS A 36 -13.83 2.12 -18.05
CA LYS A 36 -15.28 1.97 -17.95
C LYS A 36 -15.85 2.55 -16.66
N SER A 37 -15.21 2.31 -15.51
CA SER A 37 -15.68 2.84 -14.22
C SER A 37 -15.65 4.37 -14.19
N LEU A 38 -14.61 4.98 -14.73
CA LEU A 38 -14.49 6.44 -14.83
C LEU A 38 -15.56 7.01 -15.77
N GLU A 39 -15.78 6.36 -16.92
CA GLU A 39 -16.86 6.74 -17.84
C GLU A 39 -18.23 6.74 -17.15
N THR A 40 -18.57 5.67 -16.44
CA THR A 40 -19.84 5.55 -15.72
C THR A 40 -20.01 6.63 -14.67
N VAL A 41 -19.02 6.78 -13.77
CA VAL A 41 -19.09 7.79 -12.68
C VAL A 41 -19.23 9.19 -13.24
N MET A 42 -18.45 9.55 -14.26
CA MET A 42 -18.50 10.88 -14.85
C MET A 42 -19.83 11.17 -15.53
N ASN A 43 -20.43 10.18 -16.19
CA ASN A 43 -21.76 10.33 -16.79
C ASN A 43 -22.86 10.46 -15.72
N HIS A 44 -22.77 9.76 -14.59
CA HIS A 44 -23.71 9.93 -13.48
C HIS A 44 -23.60 11.31 -12.82
N VAL A 45 -22.38 11.85 -12.69
CA VAL A 45 -22.17 13.22 -12.22
C VAL A 45 -22.83 14.23 -13.17
N LEU A 46 -22.68 14.04 -14.49
CA LEU A 46 -23.34 14.92 -15.47
C LEU A 46 -24.87 14.83 -15.39
N GLN A 47 -25.43 13.64 -15.24
CA GLN A 47 -26.87 13.45 -15.04
C GLN A 47 -27.37 14.20 -13.80
N GLU A 48 -26.66 14.08 -12.66
CA GLU A 48 -27.07 14.77 -11.44
C GLU A 48 -26.96 16.30 -11.55
N LEU A 49 -26.03 16.80 -12.36
CA LEU A 49 -25.91 18.23 -12.68
C LEU A 49 -26.98 18.73 -13.68
N GLY A 50 -27.91 17.86 -14.11
CA GLY A 50 -28.98 18.20 -15.05
C GLY A 50 -28.49 18.42 -16.48
N GLN A 51 -27.35 17.81 -16.86
CA GLN A 51 -26.75 17.89 -18.18
C GLN A 51 -27.25 16.77 -19.12
N GLU A 52 -28.54 16.40 -19.03
CA GLU A 52 -29.13 15.25 -19.74
C GLU A 52 -29.18 15.37 -21.29
N GLY A 53 -28.77 16.51 -21.85
CA GLY A 53 -28.69 16.75 -23.30
C GLY A 53 -27.27 16.99 -23.83
N THR A 54 -26.25 16.87 -22.97
CA THR A 54 -24.84 17.05 -23.34
C THR A 54 -24.25 15.73 -23.81
N GLU A 55 -23.27 15.76 -24.71
CA GLU A 55 -22.61 14.54 -25.17
C GLU A 55 -22.06 13.74 -23.97
N SER A 56 -22.35 12.45 -23.94
CA SER A 56 -21.85 11.54 -22.90
C SER A 56 -20.33 11.53 -22.91
N ILE A 57 -19.71 11.57 -21.73
CA ILE A 57 -18.27 11.37 -21.61
C ILE A 57 -17.94 9.96 -22.08
N LYS A 58 -16.91 9.86 -22.92
CA LYS A 58 -16.26 8.60 -23.28
C LYS A 58 -14.84 8.60 -22.77
N VAL A 59 -14.46 7.53 -22.08
CA VAL A 59 -13.08 7.36 -21.61
C VAL A 59 -12.40 6.34 -22.50
N GLU A 60 -11.44 6.80 -23.31
CA GLU A 60 -10.75 5.92 -24.27
C GLU A 60 -9.86 4.90 -23.57
N LYS A 61 -9.12 5.31 -22.53
CA LYS A 61 -8.26 4.43 -21.73
C LYS A 61 -7.88 5.08 -20.41
N TYR A 62 -7.99 4.34 -19.30
CA TYR A 62 -7.41 4.76 -18.03
C TYR A 62 -6.85 3.54 -17.29
N THR A 63 -5.54 3.32 -17.41
CA THR A 63 -4.88 2.14 -16.85
C THR A 63 -3.82 2.51 -15.82
N ILE A 64 -3.83 1.84 -14.67
CA ILE A 64 -2.75 1.88 -13.69
C ILE A 64 -1.95 0.59 -13.83
N THR A 65 -0.66 0.70 -14.14
CA THR A 65 0.27 -0.44 -14.19
C THR A 65 1.34 -0.27 -13.13
N GLN A 66 1.58 -1.32 -12.34
CA GLN A 66 2.65 -1.35 -11.36
C GLN A 66 3.56 -2.56 -11.62
N ASN A 67 4.87 -2.29 -11.68
CA ASN A 67 5.89 -3.33 -11.74
C ASN A 67 6.36 -3.68 -10.33
N ILE A 68 6.44 -4.99 -10.05
CA ILE A 68 6.85 -5.56 -8.78
C ILE A 68 8.28 -6.07 -8.93
N SER A 69 9.23 -5.31 -8.42
CA SER A 69 10.64 -5.71 -8.44
C SER A 69 11.01 -6.67 -7.31
N LYS A 70 10.32 -6.56 -6.16
CA LYS A 70 10.58 -7.33 -4.93
C LYS A 70 9.26 -7.58 -4.20
N LEU A 71 8.91 -8.85 -4.01
CA LEU A 71 7.75 -9.28 -3.23
C LEU A 71 8.24 -10.01 -1.97
N GLY A 72 7.84 -9.55 -0.79
CA GLY A 72 8.16 -10.23 0.47
C GLY A 72 9.61 -10.12 0.97
N GLU A 73 10.43 -9.21 0.42
CA GLU A 73 11.76 -8.95 0.98
C GLU A 73 11.65 -8.31 2.38
N VAL A 74 11.94 -9.10 3.42
CA VAL A 74 12.29 -8.55 4.73
C VAL A 74 13.69 -7.95 4.61
N LYS A 75 13.79 -6.62 4.67
CA LYS A 75 15.09 -5.96 4.78
C LYS A 75 15.82 -6.53 5.99
N LYS A 76 16.90 -7.27 5.76
CA LYS A 76 17.80 -7.67 6.82
C LYS A 76 18.44 -6.39 7.36
N ILE A 77 18.03 -5.98 8.55
CA ILE A 77 18.70 -4.88 9.25
C ILE A 77 19.91 -5.50 9.93
N ASP A 78 21.09 -5.23 9.37
CA ASP A 78 22.33 -5.57 10.07
C ASP A 78 22.49 -4.60 11.24
N ILE A 79 22.49 -5.14 12.46
CA ILE A 79 22.79 -4.35 13.67
C ILE A 79 24.23 -3.84 13.51
N PRO A 80 24.47 -2.51 13.53
CA PRO A 80 25.81 -1.95 13.42
C PRO A 80 26.74 -2.58 14.45
N SER A 81 27.96 -2.93 14.05
CA SER A 81 28.93 -3.58 14.95
C SER A 81 29.18 -2.78 16.23
N GLY A 82 29.12 -1.45 16.17
CA GLY A 82 29.23 -0.55 17.33
C GLY A 82 28.04 -0.58 18.29
N ALA A 83 26.86 -1.05 17.86
CA ALA A 83 25.71 -1.25 18.75
C ALA A 83 25.83 -2.57 19.55
N ARG A 84 26.62 -3.54 19.07
CA ARG A 84 26.88 -4.79 19.80
C ARG A 84 27.70 -4.55 21.07
N SER A 85 28.56 -3.54 21.10
CA SER A 85 29.33 -3.16 22.28
C SER A 85 28.55 -2.30 23.28
N ALA A 86 27.39 -1.76 22.89
CA ALA A 86 26.55 -0.96 23.79
C ALA A 86 25.81 -1.84 24.82
N ILE A 87 25.66 -3.13 24.54
CA ILE A 87 25.00 -4.10 25.42
C ILE A 87 26.05 -5.08 25.93
N ASN A 88 26.82 -4.66 26.94
CA ASN A 88 27.77 -5.54 27.60
C ASN A 88 27.16 -6.06 28.92
N TYR A 89 26.26 -7.03 28.80
CA TYR A 89 25.58 -7.64 29.94
C TYR A 89 26.57 -8.23 30.97
N GLU A 90 27.73 -8.74 30.55
CA GLU A 90 28.75 -9.25 31.47
C GLU A 90 29.35 -8.13 32.34
N LYS A 91 29.59 -6.95 31.76
CA LYS A 91 30.06 -5.77 32.49
C LYS A 91 28.99 -5.21 33.43
N GLU A 92 27.72 -5.21 33.00
CA GLU A 92 26.60 -4.78 33.85
C GLU A 92 26.38 -5.74 35.04
N ILE A 93 26.43 -7.06 34.81
CA ILE A 93 26.33 -8.07 35.88
C ILE A 93 27.47 -7.89 36.89
N SER A 94 28.71 -7.72 36.42
CA SER A 94 29.88 -7.50 37.29
C SER A 94 29.76 -6.23 38.15
N LEU A 95 29.16 -5.16 37.62
CA LEU A 95 28.90 -3.92 38.35
C LEU A 95 27.80 -4.10 39.42
N ILE A 96 26.78 -4.90 39.13
CA ILE A 96 25.72 -5.23 40.10
C ILE A 96 26.29 -6.09 41.24
N GLU A 97 27.10 -7.10 40.94
CA GLU A 97 27.72 -7.99 41.93
C GLU A 97 28.71 -7.25 42.83
N SER A 98 29.50 -6.34 42.26
CA SER A 98 30.46 -5.53 43.03
C SER A 98 29.79 -4.45 43.89
N ASN A 99 28.67 -3.86 43.45
CA ASN A 99 27.90 -2.93 44.28
C ASN A 99 27.17 -3.64 45.43
N SER A 100 26.56 -4.80 45.17
CA SER A 100 25.88 -5.58 46.21
C SER A 100 26.83 -6.19 47.26
N ALA A 101 28.13 -6.29 46.95
CA ALA A 101 29.17 -6.63 47.93
C ALA A 101 29.61 -5.44 48.82
N LYS A 102 29.41 -4.19 48.40
CA LYS A 102 29.76 -2.99 49.18
C LYS A 102 28.68 -2.60 50.20
N ASP A 103 27.41 -2.89 49.91
CA ASP A 103 26.29 -2.60 50.83
C ASP A 103 26.17 -3.59 51.99
N LYS A 104 27.01 -4.63 52.06
CA LYS A 104 27.06 -5.63 53.14
C LYS A 104 28.17 -5.41 54.17
N LYS A 105 28.75 -4.20 54.25
CA LYS A 105 29.78 -3.85 55.24
C LYS A 105 29.32 -2.74 56.18
#